data_AF-A0A842TDM7-F1
#
_entry.id   AF-A0A842TDM7-F1
#
_cell.length_a   1.000
_cell.length_b   1.000
_cell.length_c   1.000
_cell.angle_alpha   90.00
_cell.angle_beta   90.00
_cell.angle_gamma   90.00
#
_symmetry.space_group_name_H-M   'P 1'
#
loop_
_entity.id
_entity.type
_entity.pdbx_description
1 polymer ?
#
loop_
_entity_poly.entity_id
_entity_poly.type
_entity_poly.pdbx_seq_one_letter_code
_entity_poly.pdbx_strand_id
1 'polypeptide(L)'
;MKLNSFHFDEDFIEERCDFCGLCFNKCPVLTLPIEEAQKEIKTLVETGDSKRVLNKCTSYMACNNYCPNDCHPHTLILSKWNERYLKNGLPNRAKLALPYHFPNIYTINIGKLSSKEKKLVKQWEQNWKDPKGAETVLYTECNSLIQPYILDSKIFKDITIFGSPRLCCGEPLFRMGCLDAAGTTEKYLKD
;
A
#
# COMPACT_ATOMS: atom_id res chain seq x y z
N MET A 1 14.22 1.05 22.98
CA MET A 1 14.43 1.55 21.61
C MET A 1 13.41 2.65 21.37
N LYS A 2 13.80 3.92 21.21
CA LYS A 2 12.85 4.96 20.82
C LYS A 2 12.44 4.64 19.38
N LEU A 3 11.15 4.39 19.15
CA LEU A 3 10.59 4.40 17.81
C LEU A 3 10.52 5.88 17.42
N ASN A 4 11.29 6.27 16.41
CA ASN A 4 11.08 7.59 15.79
C ASN A 4 9.67 7.60 15.19
N SER A 5 9.03 8.77 15.15
CA SER A 5 7.78 8.94 14.42
C SER A 5 7.98 8.50 12.98
N PHE A 6 7.14 7.60 12.49
CA PHE A 6 7.17 7.18 11.09
C PHE A 6 6.36 8.20 10.29
N HIS A 7 7.04 8.93 9.41
CA HIS A 7 6.41 9.94 8.58
C HIS A 7 6.13 9.35 7.19
N PHE A 8 4.85 9.30 6.82
CA PHE A 8 4.41 8.75 5.53
C PHE A 8 4.56 9.72 4.36
N ASP A 9 4.65 11.02 4.65
CA ASP A 9 4.56 12.10 3.67
C ASP A 9 5.87 12.89 3.52
N GLU A 10 6.98 12.35 4.06
CA GLU A 10 8.27 13.03 4.00
C GLU A 10 9.03 12.68 2.72
N ASP A 11 9.52 13.73 2.06
CA ASP A 11 10.39 13.63 0.89
C ASP A 11 11.71 12.95 1.21
N PHE A 12 12.35 12.41 0.17
CA PHE A 12 13.73 11.96 0.26
C PHE A 12 14.67 13.15 0.48
N ILE A 13 15.50 13.08 1.52
CA ILE A 13 16.41 14.16 1.89
C ILE A 13 17.81 13.81 1.38
N GLU A 14 18.10 14.25 0.15
CA GLU A 14 19.34 13.93 -0.55
C GLU A 14 20.59 14.41 0.20
N GLU A 15 20.52 15.59 0.83
CA GLU A 15 21.63 16.22 1.53
C GLU A 15 22.11 15.43 2.76
N ARG A 16 21.25 14.55 3.29
CA ARG A 16 21.58 13.66 4.42
C ARG A 16 22.13 12.30 3.96
N CYS A 17 21.96 11.95 2.69
CA CYS A 17 22.34 10.65 2.18
C CYS A 17 23.85 10.60 1.94
N ASP A 18 24.55 9.76 2.70
CA ASP A 18 25.99 9.50 2.54
C ASP A 18 26.28 8.31 1.62
N PHE A 19 25.25 7.81 0.92
CA PHE A 19 25.30 6.63 0.06
C PHE A 19 25.81 5.35 0.77
N CYS A 20 25.65 5.21 2.09
CA CYS A 20 26.14 4.03 2.82
C CYS A 20 25.52 2.69 2.37
N GLY A 21 24.37 2.70 1.70
CA GLY A 21 23.72 1.50 1.13
C GLY A 21 22.97 0.62 2.13
N LEU A 22 22.95 0.96 3.43
CA LEU A 22 22.30 0.13 4.46
C LEU A 22 20.82 -0.14 4.19
N CYS A 23 20.13 0.81 3.55
CA CYS A 23 18.73 0.69 3.13
C CYS A 23 18.46 -0.52 2.22
N PHE A 24 19.41 -0.88 1.35
CA PHE A 24 19.26 -2.01 0.42
C PHE A 24 20.02 -3.26 0.87
N ASN A 25 21.10 -3.10 1.63
CA ASN A 25 21.82 -4.22 2.22
C ASN A 25 20.98 -4.93 3.29
N LYS A 26 20.34 -4.18 4.19
CA LYS A 26 19.47 -4.74 5.25
C LYS A 26 18.06 -5.10 4.80
N CYS A 27 17.72 -4.81 3.54
CA CYS A 27 16.41 -5.11 3.00
C CYS A 27 16.23 -6.62 2.84
N PRO A 28 15.27 -7.29 3.51
CA PRO A 28 15.03 -8.73 3.36
C PRO A 28 14.66 -9.19 1.95
N VAL A 29 14.25 -8.26 1.07
CA VAL A 29 13.89 -8.57 -0.31
C VAL A 29 15.07 -8.41 -1.27
N LEU A 30 15.88 -7.35 -1.07
CA LEU A 30 16.99 -7.05 -1.98
C LEU A 30 18.27 -7.77 -1.57
N THR A 31 18.56 -7.81 -0.25
CA THR A 31 19.72 -8.46 0.37
C THR A 31 21.04 -8.23 -0.37
N LEU A 32 21.25 -6.99 -0.83
CA LEU A 32 22.42 -6.66 -1.64
C LEU A 32 23.70 -6.72 -0.81
N PRO A 33 24.81 -7.27 -1.33
CA PRO A 33 26.14 -7.00 -0.78
C PRO A 33 26.35 -5.49 -0.62
N ILE A 34 27.03 -5.06 0.44
CA ILE A 34 27.11 -3.63 0.80
C ILE A 34 27.64 -2.76 -0.34
N GLU A 35 28.66 -3.21 -1.06
CA GLU A 35 29.23 -2.48 -2.20
C GLU A 35 28.24 -2.32 -3.36
N GLU A 36 27.41 -3.34 -3.62
CA GLU A 36 26.34 -3.25 -4.62
C GLU A 36 25.23 -2.32 -4.12
N ALA A 37 24.90 -2.40 -2.84
CA ALA A 37 23.88 -1.55 -2.22
C ALA A 37 24.23 -0.05 -2.33
N GLN A 38 25.49 0.30 -2.07
CA GLN A 38 26.04 1.66 -2.23
C GLN A 38 25.92 2.15 -3.68
N LYS A 39 26.32 1.31 -4.65
CA LYS A 39 26.20 1.62 -6.08
C LYS A 39 24.74 1.84 -6.50
N GLU A 40 23.83 0.99 -6.04
CA GLU A 40 22.42 1.05 -6.41
C GLU A 40 21.70 2.27 -5.82
N ILE A 41 21.98 2.65 -4.56
CA ILE A 41 21.38 3.89 -3.99
C ILE A 41 21.94 5.12 -4.68
N LYS A 42 23.24 5.16 -4.97
CA LYS A 42 23.85 6.25 -5.72
C LYS A 42 23.24 6.36 -7.13
N THR A 43 23.12 5.23 -7.83
CA THR A 43 22.48 5.19 -9.16
C THR A 43 21.03 5.67 -9.10
N LEU A 44 20.26 5.23 -8.10
CA LEU A 44 18.86 5.63 -7.95
C LEU A 44 18.70 7.14 -7.69
N VAL A 45 19.55 7.72 -6.84
CA VAL A 45 19.56 9.16 -6.54
C VAL A 45 19.97 9.97 -7.77
N GLU A 46 21.11 9.63 -8.39
CA GLU A 46 21.70 10.43 -9.48
C GLU A 46 20.94 10.30 -10.82
N THR A 47 20.38 9.12 -11.10
CA THR A 47 19.81 8.82 -12.43
C THR A 47 18.33 8.47 -12.41
N GLY A 48 17.79 8.10 -11.25
CA GLY A 48 16.43 7.57 -11.14
C GLY A 48 16.25 6.14 -11.69
N ASP A 49 17.28 5.46 -12.21
CA ASP A 49 17.15 4.15 -12.88
C ASP A 49 17.97 3.03 -12.21
N SER A 50 17.61 2.69 -10.97
CA SER A 50 18.06 1.42 -10.37
C SER A 50 17.08 0.30 -10.72
N LYS A 51 17.33 -0.40 -11.84
CA LYS A 51 16.50 -1.54 -12.28
C LYS A 51 16.36 -2.61 -11.21
N ARG A 52 17.42 -2.89 -10.45
CA ARG A 52 17.40 -3.93 -9.42
C ARG A 52 16.47 -3.54 -8.27
N VAL A 53 16.56 -2.30 -7.78
CA VAL A 53 15.72 -1.79 -6.70
C VAL A 53 14.27 -1.64 -7.18
N LEU A 54 14.07 -0.93 -8.31
CA LEU A 54 12.73 -0.59 -8.81
C LEU A 54 11.93 -1.81 -9.32
N ASN A 55 12.58 -2.93 -9.65
CA ASN A 55 11.88 -4.14 -10.08
C ASN A 55 11.64 -5.16 -8.95
N LYS A 56 12.43 -5.11 -7.87
CA LYS A 56 12.34 -6.07 -6.75
C LYS A 56 11.74 -5.50 -5.48
N CYS A 57 11.72 -4.18 -5.30
CA CYS A 57 11.13 -3.56 -4.12
C CYS A 57 9.66 -3.96 -3.96
N THR A 58 9.26 -4.37 -2.75
CA THR A 58 7.88 -4.71 -2.38
C THR A 58 7.19 -3.61 -1.58
N SER A 59 7.80 -2.43 -1.46
CA SER A 59 7.20 -1.26 -0.80
C SER A 59 6.80 -1.49 0.66
N TYR A 60 7.61 -2.24 1.42
CA TYR A 60 7.39 -2.54 2.85
C TYR A 60 8.06 -1.51 3.79
N MET A 61 8.70 -0.48 3.22
CA MET A 61 9.16 0.76 3.88
C MET A 61 10.24 0.66 4.97
N ALA A 62 10.70 -0.54 5.36
CA ALA A 62 11.68 -0.65 6.44
C ALA A 62 13.05 -0.02 6.11
N CYS A 63 13.33 0.27 4.83
CA CYS A 63 14.53 1.01 4.46
C CYS A 63 14.61 2.39 5.11
N ASN A 64 13.49 3.03 5.46
CA ASN A 64 13.47 4.26 6.24
C ASN A 64 14.05 4.02 7.65
N ASN A 65 13.64 2.93 8.31
CA ASN A 65 14.18 2.54 9.63
C ASN A 65 15.64 2.09 9.60
N TYR A 66 16.13 1.60 8.46
CA TYR A 66 17.53 1.20 8.30
C TYR A 66 18.46 2.36 7.95
N CYS A 67 17.91 3.49 7.52
CA CYS A 67 18.69 4.66 7.15
C CYS A 67 19.22 5.34 8.43
N PRO A 68 20.54 5.39 8.65
CA PRO A 68 21.10 6.01 9.85
C PRO A 68 20.93 7.54 9.86
N ASN A 69 20.75 8.15 8.68
CA ASN A 69 20.71 9.59 8.49
C ASN A 69 19.29 10.12 8.22
N ASP A 70 18.27 9.27 8.37
CA ASP A 70 16.86 9.66 8.25
C ASP A 70 16.57 10.36 6.90
N CYS A 71 16.99 9.72 5.80
CA CYS A 71 16.87 10.26 4.44
C CYS A 71 15.57 9.88 3.72
N HIS A 72 14.76 8.99 4.29
CA HIS A 72 13.53 8.44 3.67
C HIS A 72 13.72 7.76 2.30
N PRO A 73 14.60 6.74 2.18
CA PRO A 73 14.86 6.03 0.92
C PRO A 73 13.62 5.35 0.31
N HIS A 74 12.58 5.05 1.09
CA HIS A 74 11.32 4.52 0.55
C HIS A 74 10.60 5.57 -0.32
N THR A 75 10.56 6.83 0.11
CA THR A 75 9.91 7.91 -0.64
C THR A 75 10.60 8.14 -1.98
N LEU A 76 11.93 8.03 -2.04
CA LEU A 76 12.67 8.04 -3.30
C LEU A 76 12.20 6.93 -4.25
N ILE A 77 11.97 5.71 -3.76
CA ILE A 77 11.49 4.62 -4.60
C ILE A 77 10.07 4.92 -5.12
N LEU A 78 9.18 5.43 -4.26
CA LEU A 78 7.82 5.79 -4.65
C LEU A 78 7.82 6.89 -5.71
N SER A 79 8.64 7.94 -5.56
CA SER A 79 8.72 9.03 -6.54
C SER A 79 9.24 8.52 -7.89
N LYS A 80 10.27 7.66 -7.91
CA LYS A 80 10.78 7.05 -9.16
C LYS A 80 9.78 6.11 -9.81
N TRP A 81 8.97 5.39 -9.05
CA TRP A 81 7.84 4.65 -9.61
C TRP A 81 6.75 5.56 -10.17
N ASN A 82 6.42 6.65 -9.47
CA ASN A 82 5.45 7.63 -9.92
C ASN A 82 5.87 8.24 -11.26
N GLU A 83 7.09 8.77 -11.36
CA GLU A 83 7.69 9.29 -12.59
C GLU A 83 7.61 8.25 -13.72
N ARG A 84 7.98 6.99 -13.44
CA ARG A 84 7.93 5.90 -14.42
C ARG A 84 6.51 5.64 -14.93
N TYR A 85 5.49 5.69 -14.07
CA TYR A 85 4.11 5.39 -14.45
C TYR A 85 3.40 6.56 -15.11
N LEU A 86 3.75 7.80 -14.76
CA LEU A 86 3.30 8.98 -15.51
C LEU A 86 3.80 8.91 -16.96
N LYS A 87 5.03 8.44 -17.16
CA LYS A 87 5.62 8.30 -18.50
C LYS A 87 5.12 7.08 -19.28
N ASN A 88 5.06 5.90 -18.65
CA ASN A 88 4.88 4.63 -19.36
C ASN A 88 3.53 3.96 -19.09
N GLY A 89 2.74 4.50 -18.18
CA GLY A 89 1.57 3.83 -17.63
C GLY A 89 1.91 2.66 -16.70
N LEU A 90 0.87 2.07 -16.13
CA LEU A 90 0.98 0.84 -15.34
C LEU A 90 1.00 -0.40 -16.26
N PRO A 91 1.71 -1.48 -15.87
CA PRO A 91 1.64 -2.73 -16.60
C PRO A 91 0.21 -3.30 -16.58
N ASN A 92 -0.23 -3.94 -17.67
CA ASN A 92 -1.59 -4.46 -17.79
C ASN A 92 -2.04 -5.36 -16.62
N ARG A 93 -1.11 -6.15 -16.05
CA ARG A 93 -1.41 -7.00 -14.88
C ARG A 93 -1.81 -6.22 -13.62
N ALA A 94 -1.40 -4.96 -13.49
CA ALA A 94 -1.75 -4.10 -12.37
C ALA A 94 -3.26 -3.88 -12.26
N LYS A 95 -4.00 -3.98 -13.39
CA LYS A 95 -5.46 -3.95 -13.43
C LYS A 95 -6.12 -4.88 -12.41
N LEU A 96 -5.52 -6.04 -12.14
CA LEU A 96 -6.04 -6.99 -11.15
C LEU A 96 -5.94 -6.48 -9.71
N ALA A 97 -5.01 -5.59 -9.40
CA ALA A 97 -4.82 -5.00 -8.07
C ALA A 97 -5.48 -3.62 -7.93
N LEU A 98 -5.96 -3.01 -9.02
CA LEU A 98 -6.58 -1.70 -8.98
C LEU A 98 -8.02 -1.80 -8.43
N PRO A 99 -8.35 -1.06 -7.35
CA PRO A 99 -9.63 -1.21 -6.64
C PRO A 99 -10.85 -0.85 -7.50
N TYR A 100 -10.70 0.07 -8.45
CA TYR A 100 -11.80 0.56 -9.30
C TYR A 100 -11.82 -0.03 -10.72
N HIS A 101 -10.91 -0.96 -11.02
CA HIS A 101 -10.88 -1.62 -12.33
C HIS A 101 -11.55 -2.99 -12.25
N PHE A 102 -12.81 -3.08 -12.67
CA PHE A 102 -13.57 -4.32 -12.58
C PHE A 102 -13.50 -5.12 -13.89
N PRO A 103 -13.36 -6.46 -13.84
CA PRO A 103 -13.11 -7.28 -12.64
C PRO A 103 -11.66 -7.13 -12.12
N ASN A 104 -11.50 -7.12 -10.80
CA ASN A 104 -10.21 -7.17 -10.10
C ASN A 104 -10.14 -8.40 -9.19
N ILE A 105 -8.97 -8.61 -8.56
CA ILE A 105 -8.74 -9.76 -7.70
C ILE A 105 -9.76 -9.84 -6.55
N TYR A 106 -10.19 -8.70 -6.01
CA TYR A 106 -11.14 -8.65 -4.90
C TYR A 106 -12.53 -9.14 -5.33
N THR A 107 -13.07 -8.59 -6.42
CA THR A 107 -14.37 -8.99 -6.96
C THR A 107 -14.39 -10.42 -7.50
N ILE A 108 -13.28 -10.88 -8.10
CA ILE A 108 -13.11 -12.28 -8.51
C ILE A 108 -13.16 -13.21 -7.29
N ASN A 109 -12.46 -12.88 -6.20
CA ASN A 109 -12.48 -13.70 -4.98
C ASN A 109 -13.85 -13.69 -4.28
N ILE A 110 -14.50 -12.52 -4.18
CA ILE A 110 -15.85 -12.41 -3.62
C ILE A 110 -16.84 -13.30 -4.40
N GLY A 111 -16.70 -13.38 -5.72
CA GLY A 111 -17.49 -14.26 -6.57
C GLY A 111 -17.37 -15.75 -6.23
N LYS A 112 -16.23 -16.16 -5.64
CA LYS A 112 -15.92 -17.55 -5.26
C LYS A 112 -16.25 -17.89 -3.80
N LEU A 113 -16.63 -16.91 -2.98
CA LEU A 113 -17.00 -17.12 -1.58
C LEU A 113 -18.23 -18.02 -1.43
N SER A 114 -18.34 -18.64 -0.25
CA SER A 114 -19.52 -19.42 0.13
C SER A 114 -20.77 -18.53 0.22
N SER A 115 -21.95 -19.14 0.17
CA SER A 115 -23.22 -18.41 0.32
C SER A 115 -23.33 -17.67 1.65
N LYS A 116 -22.72 -18.18 2.72
CA LYS A 116 -22.67 -17.53 4.04
C LYS A 116 -21.83 -16.26 3.97
N GLU A 117 -20.62 -16.37 3.43
CA GLU A 117 -19.66 -15.27 3.32
C GLU A 117 -20.14 -14.17 2.36
N LYS A 118 -20.80 -14.53 1.25
CA LYS A 118 -21.44 -13.55 0.35
C LYS A 118 -22.52 -12.74 1.05
N LYS A 119 -23.25 -13.34 1.99
CA LYS A 119 -24.25 -12.61 2.80
C LYS A 119 -23.57 -11.62 3.76
N LEU A 120 -22.44 -11.98 4.36
CA LEU A 120 -21.65 -11.07 5.21
C LEU A 120 -21.18 -9.85 4.40
N VAL A 121 -20.53 -10.07 3.25
CA VAL A 121 -20.06 -8.97 2.39
C VAL A 121 -21.22 -8.07 1.93
N LYS A 122 -22.37 -8.66 1.57
CA LYS A 122 -23.56 -7.88 1.19
C LYS A 122 -24.10 -7.05 2.37
N GLN A 123 -24.11 -7.61 3.58
CA GLN A 123 -24.51 -6.89 4.79
C GLN A 123 -23.55 -5.72 5.08
N TRP A 124 -22.25 -5.93 4.94
CA TRP A 124 -21.25 -4.88 5.13
C TRP A 124 -21.37 -3.74 4.11
N GLU A 125 -21.73 -4.06 2.86
CA GLU A 125 -22.00 -3.04 1.84
C GLU A 125 -23.27 -2.24 2.15
N GLN A 126 -24.28 -2.87 2.76
CA GLN A 126 -25.48 -2.18 3.23
C GLN A 126 -25.14 -1.24 4.41
N ASN A 127 -24.36 -1.72 5.37
CA ASN A 127 -23.91 -0.92 6.52
C ASN A 127 -23.05 0.28 6.10
N TRP A 128 -22.27 0.15 5.02
CA TRP A 128 -21.53 1.28 4.44
C TRP A 128 -22.47 2.37 3.91
N LYS A 129 -23.55 1.99 3.22
CA LYS A 129 -24.51 2.95 2.63
C LYS A 129 -25.42 3.61 3.66
N ASP A 130 -25.71 2.87 4.73
CA ASP A 130 -26.53 3.34 5.85
C ASP A 130 -25.99 2.71 7.14
N PRO A 131 -25.14 3.42 7.91
CA PRO A 131 -24.59 2.92 9.16
C PRO A 131 -25.62 2.86 10.29
N LYS A 132 -26.88 3.27 10.06
CA LYS A 132 -28.01 3.18 11.01
C LYS A 132 -27.73 3.83 12.36
N GLY A 133 -27.00 4.93 12.37
CA GLY A 133 -26.65 5.65 13.60
C GLY A 133 -25.64 4.93 14.49
N ALA A 134 -24.88 3.96 13.96
CA ALA A 134 -23.79 3.35 14.69
C ALA A 134 -22.74 4.40 15.10
N GLU A 135 -22.46 4.50 16.40
CA GLU A 135 -21.44 5.39 16.95
C GLU A 135 -20.02 4.87 16.63
N THR A 136 -19.85 3.55 16.61
CA THR A 136 -18.59 2.89 16.29
C THR A 136 -18.77 1.91 15.15
N VAL A 137 -17.84 1.97 14.20
CA VAL A 137 -17.84 1.12 13.00
C VAL A 137 -16.46 0.48 12.80
N LEU A 138 -16.45 -0.74 12.27
CA LEU A 138 -15.24 -1.40 11.80
C LEU A 138 -15.19 -1.36 10.27
N TYR A 139 -14.18 -0.69 9.74
CA TYR A 139 -13.89 -0.72 8.30
C TYR A 139 -13.25 -2.03 7.88
N THR A 140 -13.91 -2.78 7.00
CA THR A 140 -13.28 -3.92 6.34
C THR A 140 -12.44 -3.41 5.17
N GLU A 141 -11.13 -3.46 5.35
CA GLU A 141 -10.17 -3.33 4.26
C GLU A 141 -10.38 -4.43 3.19
N CYS A 142 -9.68 -4.30 2.06
CA CYS A 142 -9.82 -5.21 0.94
C CYS A 142 -9.51 -6.68 1.28
N ASN A 143 -8.68 -6.95 2.29
CA ASN A 143 -8.35 -8.31 2.74
C ASN A 143 -9.52 -8.97 3.47
N SER A 144 -10.19 -8.25 4.37
CA SER A 144 -11.37 -8.77 5.08
C SER A 144 -12.52 -9.07 4.13
N LEU A 145 -12.66 -8.31 3.02
CA LEU A 145 -13.68 -8.60 2.00
C LEU A 145 -13.46 -9.93 1.27
N ILE A 146 -12.21 -10.37 1.10
CA ILE A 146 -11.87 -11.65 0.46
C ILE A 146 -11.78 -12.82 1.46
N GLN A 147 -11.76 -12.52 2.76
CA GLN A 147 -11.72 -13.50 3.85
C GLN A 147 -12.72 -13.12 4.96
N PRO A 148 -14.03 -13.02 4.65
CA PRO A 148 -14.98 -12.44 5.58
C PRO A 148 -15.21 -13.28 6.84
N TYR A 149 -14.89 -14.57 6.80
CA TYR A 149 -14.95 -15.46 7.97
C TYR A 149 -14.08 -14.97 9.14
N ILE A 150 -13.03 -14.18 8.90
CA ILE A 150 -12.16 -13.62 9.96
C ILE A 150 -12.97 -12.72 10.91
N LEU A 151 -13.98 -12.04 10.38
CA LEU A 151 -14.83 -11.12 11.14
C LEU A 151 -16.17 -11.75 11.54
N ASP A 152 -16.41 -13.01 11.20
CA ASP A 152 -17.59 -13.78 11.61
C ASP A 152 -17.38 -14.39 13.02
N SER A 153 -17.26 -13.52 14.02
CA SER A 153 -16.95 -13.91 15.40
C SER A 153 -17.80 -13.12 16.40
N LYS A 154 -18.09 -13.76 17.54
CA LYS A 154 -18.80 -13.13 18.67
C LYS A 154 -18.06 -11.91 19.24
N ILE A 155 -16.75 -11.79 19.00
CA ILE A 155 -15.95 -10.62 19.39
C ILE A 155 -16.49 -9.35 18.73
N PHE A 156 -17.04 -9.45 17.52
CA PHE A 156 -17.53 -8.31 16.75
C PHE A 156 -19.06 -8.14 16.80
N LYS A 157 -19.77 -8.88 17.67
CA LYS A 157 -21.24 -8.91 17.69
C LYS A 157 -21.89 -7.55 17.93
N ASP A 158 -21.20 -6.67 18.67
CA ASP A 158 -21.69 -5.35 19.06
C ASP A 158 -21.07 -4.21 18.21
N ILE A 159 -20.28 -4.55 17.19
CA ILE A 159 -19.62 -3.58 16.31
C ILE A 159 -20.25 -3.65 14.92
N THR A 160 -20.69 -2.50 14.41
CA THR A 160 -21.17 -2.40 13.04
C THR A 160 -20.00 -2.51 12.08
N ILE A 161 -19.95 -3.61 11.32
CA ILE A 161 -18.90 -3.83 10.31
C ILE A 161 -19.39 -3.26 8.97
N PHE A 162 -18.62 -2.38 8.34
CA PHE A 162 -18.89 -1.90 6.99
C PHE A 162 -17.80 -2.29 6.01
N GLY A 163 -18.14 -2.35 4.72
CA GLY A 163 -17.21 -2.81 3.70
C GLY A 163 -17.80 -2.76 2.33
N SER A 164 -17.02 -2.38 1.32
CA SER A 164 -17.48 -2.44 -0.06
C SER A 164 -16.32 -2.74 -1.01
N PRO A 165 -16.53 -3.54 -2.07
CA PRO A 165 -15.55 -3.66 -3.16
C PRO A 165 -15.32 -2.32 -3.90
N ARG A 166 -16.14 -1.29 -3.63
CA ARG A 166 -15.98 0.07 -4.14
C ARG A 166 -15.33 1.03 -3.14
N LEU A 167 -15.00 0.57 -1.94
CA LEU A 167 -14.35 1.37 -0.92
C LEU A 167 -12.88 0.97 -0.82
N CYS A 168 -11.97 1.92 -0.95
CA CYS A 168 -10.54 1.68 -0.89
C CYS A 168 -9.84 2.75 -0.05
N CYS A 169 -8.95 2.31 0.85
CA CYS A 169 -8.08 3.19 1.63
C CYS A 169 -6.90 3.78 0.85
N GLY A 170 -6.76 3.46 -0.44
CA GLY A 170 -5.66 3.92 -1.27
C GLY A 170 -4.31 3.21 -1.06
N GLU A 171 -4.17 2.32 -0.05
CA GLU A 171 -2.91 1.63 0.25
C GLU A 171 -2.27 0.92 -0.96
N PRO A 172 -3.02 0.19 -1.82
CA PRO A 172 -2.41 -0.46 -2.97
C PRO A 172 -1.84 0.55 -3.97
N LEU A 173 -2.53 1.70 -4.15
CA LEU A 173 -2.08 2.78 -5.04
C LEU A 173 -0.83 3.45 -4.48
N PHE A 174 -0.84 3.78 -3.19
CA PHE A 174 0.30 4.37 -2.50
C PHE A 174 1.53 3.48 -2.61
N ARG A 175 1.39 2.18 -2.31
CA ARG A 175 2.52 1.25 -2.35
C ARG A 175 3.01 0.93 -3.75
N MET A 176 2.22 1.17 -4.78
CA MET A 176 2.69 1.13 -6.16
C MET A 176 3.45 2.42 -6.55
N GLY A 177 3.33 3.53 -5.82
CA GLY A 177 3.83 4.84 -6.25
C GLY A 177 2.83 5.60 -7.14
N CYS A 178 1.55 5.23 -7.13
CA CYS A 178 0.48 5.95 -7.81
C CYS A 178 -0.05 7.07 -6.92
N LEU A 179 0.80 8.04 -6.57
CA LEU A 179 0.55 9.04 -5.52
C LEU A 179 -0.70 9.89 -5.79
N ASP A 180 -0.88 10.42 -7.01
CA ASP A 180 -2.08 11.19 -7.37
C ASP A 180 -3.36 10.36 -7.21
N ALA A 181 -3.33 9.12 -7.70
CA ALA A 181 -4.47 8.21 -7.59
C ALA A 181 -4.78 7.89 -6.12
N ALA A 182 -3.75 7.67 -5.30
CA ALA A 182 -3.91 7.47 -3.86
C ALA A 182 -4.58 8.70 -3.20
N GLY A 183 -4.09 9.91 -3.49
CA GLY A 183 -4.70 11.16 -2.98
C GLY A 183 -6.15 11.35 -3.40
N THR A 184 -6.56 10.88 -4.59
CA THR A 184 -7.98 10.95 -4.99
C THR A 184 -8.90 10.02 -4.19
N THR A 185 -8.38 8.97 -3.54
CA THR A 185 -9.23 8.09 -2.71
C THR A 185 -9.79 8.81 -1.49
N GLU A 186 -9.09 9.83 -0.98
CA GLU A 186 -9.55 10.69 0.13
C GLU A 186 -10.87 11.41 -0.21
N LYS A 187 -11.05 11.82 -1.46
CA LYS A 187 -12.24 12.56 -1.89
C LYS A 187 -13.52 11.74 -1.80
N TYR A 188 -13.42 10.41 -1.86
CA TYR A 188 -14.57 9.51 -1.73
C TYR A 188 -14.95 9.18 -0.27
N LEU A 189 -14.19 9.70 0.71
CA LEU A 189 -14.46 9.53 2.15
C LEU A 189 -14.99 10.81 2.81
N LYS A 190 -15.07 11.93 2.07
CA LYS A 190 -15.48 13.25 2.59
C LYS A 190 -16.94 13.63 2.30
N ASP A 191 -17.65 12.81 1.53
CA ASP A 191 -19.08 12.97 1.21
C ASP A 191 -19.89 11.84 1.89
#